data_AF-A6HUH5-F1
#
_entry.id   AF-A6HUH5-F1
#
_cell.length_a   1.000
_cell.length_b   1.000
_cell.length_c   1.000
_cell.angle_alpha   90.00
_cell.angle_beta   90.00
_cell.angle_gamma   90.00
#
_symmetry.space_group_name_H-M   'P 1'
#
loop_
_entity.id
_entity.type
_entity.pdbx_description
1 polymer ?
#
loop_
_entity_poly.entity_id
_entity_poly.type
_entity_poly.pdbx_seq_one_letter_code
_entity_poly.pdbx_strand_id
1 'polypeptide(L)'
;MITPEGWLVEPVHSNCDLDNINLKDIERSVTAEYELEHLLLEGHCFDMTTEQPPQGLQFTLGTRSNPDVVDTIVMANLGYFQLKANPGAWILKLREGKSEDIYEIIGHEGADSETDVGNVIVVLNTFKSKILKVQVKKKSGKIKEDVLADKHEDRGMWDSIKSFTESLQKDGRKDNNILNIFSVASGHLYERFLRIMMLSVLRNTKTPVKFWFLKNYLSPTFKEVIPHMAKEYGFQYELVQYKWPRWLHQQSEKQRIIWGYKILFLDVLFPLAVDKVIFVDADQIVRHDLTELRDFDLDGAPYGYTPFCDSRTEMDGYRFWKTGYWASHLVKRKYHISALYVVDLKKFRRISAGDRLRGQYQALSQDPNSLSNLDQDLPNNMIYQVAIKSLPQDWLWCETWCDDESKQRAKTIDLCNNPKTKEPKLEAAARIVPEWVEYDTEIRKLLDHLENKKKSTIHDEL
;
A
#
# COMPACT_ATOMS: atom_id res chain seq x y z
N MET A 1 -4.17 -8.74 -17.61
CA MET A 1 -5.25 -8.51 -18.59
C MET A 1 -5.23 -7.05 -19.03
N ILE A 2 -5.50 -6.76 -20.30
CA ILE A 2 -5.74 -5.39 -20.77
C ILE A 2 -7.23 -5.13 -20.63
N THR A 3 -7.62 -4.33 -19.64
CA THR A 3 -9.02 -4.01 -19.34
C THR A 3 -9.28 -2.54 -19.62
N PRO A 4 -10.55 -2.13 -19.86
CA PRO A 4 -10.92 -0.73 -19.82
C PRO A 4 -10.45 -0.05 -18.52
N GLU A 5 -10.09 1.23 -18.60
CA GLU A 5 -9.49 1.97 -17.47
C GLU A 5 -10.40 2.02 -16.24
N GLY A 6 -11.72 2.16 -16.46
CA GLY A 6 -12.71 2.19 -15.39
C GLY A 6 -13.05 0.82 -14.77
N TRP A 7 -12.33 -0.24 -15.12
CA TRP A 7 -12.57 -1.59 -14.61
C TRP A 7 -11.50 -1.97 -13.58
N LEU A 8 -11.96 -2.46 -12.43
CA LEU A 8 -11.13 -3.15 -11.45
C LEU A 8 -11.41 -4.64 -11.56
N VAL A 9 -10.40 -5.37 -12.02
CA VAL A 9 -10.47 -6.80 -12.30
C VAL A 9 -9.41 -7.50 -11.49
N GLU A 10 -9.78 -8.65 -10.91
CA GLU A 10 -8.86 -9.48 -10.13
C GLU A 10 -9.00 -10.97 -10.47
N PRO A 11 -7.93 -11.77 -10.27
CA PRO A 11 -8.05 -13.22 -10.33
C PRO A 11 -8.82 -13.74 -9.10
N VAL A 12 -9.83 -14.57 -9.33
CA VAL A 12 -10.63 -15.20 -8.27
C VAL A 12 -10.39 -16.71 -8.16
N HIS A 13 -9.99 -17.35 -9.25
CA HIS A 13 -9.60 -18.75 -9.25
C HIS A 13 -8.44 -18.97 -10.22
N SER A 14 -7.48 -19.83 -9.85
CA SER A 14 -6.47 -20.34 -10.77
C SER A 14 -5.88 -21.65 -10.25
N ASN A 15 -5.51 -22.54 -11.18
CA ASN A 15 -4.84 -23.79 -10.87
C ASN A 15 -3.30 -23.69 -10.89
N CYS A 16 -2.73 -22.52 -11.20
CA CYS A 16 -1.29 -22.30 -11.23
C CYS A 16 -0.91 -20.90 -10.77
N ASP A 17 0.39 -20.65 -10.66
CA ASP A 17 0.91 -19.29 -10.45
C ASP A 17 0.80 -18.49 -11.76
N LEU A 18 -0.08 -17.49 -11.78
CA LEU A 18 -0.31 -16.64 -12.95
C LEU A 18 0.86 -15.74 -13.31
N ASP A 19 1.81 -15.55 -12.38
CA ASP A 19 3.01 -14.75 -12.60
C ASP A 19 4.18 -15.57 -13.13
N ASN A 20 4.13 -16.90 -12.95
CA ASN A 20 5.22 -17.82 -13.25
C ASN A 20 4.72 -19.06 -14.02
N ILE A 21 3.95 -18.86 -15.09
CA ILE A 21 3.40 -19.96 -15.89
C ILE A 21 4.52 -20.65 -16.69
N ASN A 22 4.82 -21.89 -16.36
CA ASN A 22 5.70 -22.77 -17.15
C ASN A 22 4.93 -24.02 -17.61
N LEU A 23 4.56 -24.07 -18.89
CA LEU A 23 3.72 -25.15 -19.44
C LEU A 23 4.35 -26.56 -19.31
N LYS A 24 5.67 -26.66 -19.14
CA LYS A 24 6.33 -27.96 -18.93
C LYS A 24 6.04 -28.56 -17.56
N ASP A 25 5.74 -27.72 -16.57
CA ASP A 25 5.52 -28.12 -15.19
C ASP A 25 4.02 -28.37 -14.91
N ILE A 26 3.17 -28.30 -15.94
CA ILE A 26 1.71 -28.37 -15.82
C ILE A 26 1.22 -29.60 -16.59
N GLU A 27 0.65 -30.57 -15.85
CA GLU A 27 0.16 -31.83 -16.42
C GLU A 27 -1.13 -31.68 -17.26
N ARG A 28 -1.88 -30.60 -17.06
CA ARG A 28 -3.19 -30.33 -17.67
C ARG A 28 -3.23 -28.95 -18.35
N SER A 29 -4.41 -28.42 -18.62
CA SER A 29 -4.60 -27.05 -19.09
C SER A 29 -4.39 -26.03 -17.97
N VAL A 30 -3.85 -24.86 -18.33
CA VAL A 30 -3.89 -23.67 -17.48
C VAL A 30 -5.30 -23.10 -17.49
N THR A 31 -5.87 -22.91 -16.31
CA THR A 31 -7.21 -22.31 -16.15
C THR A 31 -7.15 -21.21 -15.11
N ALA A 32 -7.81 -20.10 -15.42
CA ALA A 32 -7.90 -18.96 -14.53
C ALA A 32 -9.21 -18.24 -14.76
N GLU A 33 -9.86 -17.85 -13.67
CA GLU A 33 -11.09 -17.09 -13.67
C GLU A 33 -10.80 -15.71 -13.08
N TYR A 34 -11.30 -14.69 -13.77
CA TYR A 34 -11.18 -13.30 -13.37
C TYR A 34 -12.56 -12.72 -13.16
N GLU A 35 -12.68 -11.87 -12.15
CA GLU A 35 -13.91 -11.17 -11.83
C GLU A 35 -13.72 -9.66 -12.07
N LEU A 36 -14.70 -9.05 -12.76
CA LEU A 36 -14.87 -7.61 -12.74
C LEU A 36 -15.55 -7.24 -11.41
N GLU A 37 -14.73 -7.03 -10.38
CA GLU A 37 -15.19 -6.80 -9.02
C GLU A 37 -15.93 -5.44 -8.90
N HIS A 38 -15.37 -4.41 -9.54
CA HIS A 38 -15.90 -3.05 -9.47
C HIS A 38 -15.75 -2.26 -10.78
N LEU A 39 -16.69 -1.36 -10.98
CA LEU A 39 -16.56 -0.22 -11.88
C LEU A 39 -16.08 1.00 -11.09
N LEU A 40 -15.22 1.81 -11.70
CA LEU A 40 -14.73 3.04 -11.11
C LEU A 40 -15.64 4.21 -11.45
N LEU A 41 -16.05 4.93 -10.41
CA LEU A 41 -16.50 6.30 -10.51
C LEU A 41 -15.28 7.20 -10.27
N GLU A 42 -14.90 7.97 -11.28
CA GLU A 42 -13.77 8.90 -11.18
C GLU A 42 -14.27 10.33 -11.17
N GLY A 43 -13.44 11.27 -10.71
CA GLY A 43 -13.76 12.66 -10.88
C GLY A 43 -12.67 13.63 -10.47
N HIS A 44 -12.97 14.90 -10.67
CA HIS A 44 -12.12 16.03 -10.35
C HIS A 44 -12.88 16.98 -9.43
N CYS A 45 -12.29 17.39 -8.31
CA CYS A 45 -12.90 18.30 -7.35
C CYS A 45 -12.11 19.61 -7.27
N PHE A 46 -12.82 20.75 -7.28
CA PHE A 46 -12.21 22.08 -7.17
C PHE A 46 -12.98 22.96 -6.18
N ASP A 47 -12.24 23.72 -5.36
CA ASP A 47 -12.82 24.77 -4.52
C ASP A 47 -12.99 26.04 -5.35
N MET A 48 -14.24 26.47 -5.57
CA MET A 48 -14.56 27.65 -6.38
C MET A 48 -14.10 28.97 -5.76
N THR A 49 -13.70 28.97 -4.49
CA THR A 49 -13.15 30.17 -3.82
C THR A 49 -11.68 30.38 -4.17
N THR A 50 -10.92 29.29 -4.26
CA THR A 50 -9.46 29.32 -4.45
C THR A 50 -9.04 28.88 -5.86
N GLU A 51 -9.97 28.29 -6.61
CA GLU A 51 -9.74 27.59 -7.88
C GLU A 51 -8.68 26.48 -7.76
N GLN A 52 -8.44 25.98 -6.55
CA GLN A 52 -7.50 24.91 -6.27
C GLN A 52 -8.22 23.60 -5.91
N PRO A 53 -7.60 22.45 -6.18
CA PRO A 53 -8.01 21.17 -5.61
C PRO A 53 -8.09 21.21 -4.06
N PRO A 54 -9.23 20.86 -3.44
CA PRO A 54 -9.36 20.79 -1.98
C PRO A 54 -8.70 19.49 -1.48
N GLN A 55 -7.38 19.48 -1.39
CA GLN A 55 -6.60 18.29 -1.01
C GLN A 55 -7.06 17.71 0.33
N GLY A 56 -7.24 16.39 0.38
CA GLY A 56 -7.63 15.67 1.58
C GLY A 56 -9.12 15.75 1.90
N LEU A 57 -9.91 16.52 1.12
CA LEU A 57 -11.37 16.46 1.18
C LEU A 57 -11.84 15.03 0.92
N GLN A 58 -12.77 14.58 1.75
CA GLN A 58 -13.30 13.22 1.71
C GLN A 58 -14.69 13.19 1.10
N PHE A 59 -14.90 12.23 0.20
CA PHE A 59 -16.21 11.88 -0.30
C PHE A 59 -16.63 10.51 0.23
N THR A 60 -17.93 10.32 0.42
CA THR A 60 -18.57 9.02 0.54
C THR A 60 -19.50 8.79 -0.64
N LEU A 61 -19.64 7.52 -1.01
CA LEU A 61 -20.57 7.04 -2.01
C LEU A 61 -21.43 5.94 -1.39
N GLY A 62 -22.73 6.06 -1.54
CA GLY A 62 -23.65 5.03 -1.06
C GLY A 62 -25.02 5.09 -1.71
N THR A 63 -25.94 4.31 -1.17
CA THR A 63 -27.33 4.22 -1.60
C THR A 63 -28.23 4.97 -0.64
N ARG A 64 -29.54 5.09 -0.96
CA ARG A 64 -30.50 5.69 -0.02
C ARG A 64 -30.62 4.92 1.30
N SER A 65 -30.48 3.60 1.26
CA SER A 65 -30.57 2.73 2.44
C SER A 65 -29.28 2.66 3.24
N ASN A 66 -28.13 2.80 2.56
CA ASN A 66 -26.81 2.83 3.19
C ASN A 66 -25.97 3.94 2.55
N PRO A 67 -25.97 5.17 3.11
CA PRO A 67 -25.33 6.33 2.49
C PRO A 67 -23.80 6.30 2.41
N ASP A 68 -23.13 5.51 3.26
CA ASP A 68 -21.68 5.51 3.41
C ASP A 68 -21.10 4.11 3.14
N VAL A 69 -21.14 3.68 1.88
CA VAL A 69 -20.68 2.33 1.47
C VAL A 69 -19.17 2.32 1.21
N VAL A 70 -18.68 3.33 0.50
CA VAL A 70 -17.25 3.50 0.20
C VAL A 70 -16.85 4.95 0.35
N ASP A 71 -15.59 5.19 0.66
CA ASP A 71 -15.01 6.52 0.83
C ASP A 71 -13.74 6.70 -0.01
N THR A 72 -13.36 7.96 -0.23
CA THR A 72 -12.13 8.32 -0.92
C THR A 72 -11.63 9.69 -0.47
N ILE A 73 -10.43 10.06 -0.90
CA ILE A 73 -9.85 11.39 -0.69
C ILE A 73 -9.50 12.06 -2.02
N VAL A 74 -9.62 13.38 -2.05
CA VAL A 74 -9.23 14.21 -3.19
C VAL A 74 -7.72 14.46 -3.16
N MET A 75 -7.04 14.14 -4.28
CA MET A 75 -5.62 14.45 -4.51
C MET A 75 -5.40 15.93 -4.80
N ALA A 76 -4.21 16.48 -4.50
CA ALA A 76 -3.86 17.82 -4.99
C ALA A 76 -3.58 17.82 -6.49
N ASN A 77 -3.05 16.72 -7.05
CA ASN A 77 -2.93 16.58 -8.50
C ASN A 77 -4.33 16.50 -9.14
N LEU A 78 -4.69 17.57 -9.88
CA LEU A 78 -5.91 17.66 -10.70
C LEU A 78 -7.23 17.49 -9.93
N GLY A 79 -7.23 17.59 -8.60
CA GLY A 79 -8.42 17.30 -7.79
C GLY A 79 -8.94 15.88 -7.96
N TYR A 80 -8.09 14.95 -8.38
CA TYR A 80 -8.52 13.61 -8.77
C TYR A 80 -9.00 12.80 -7.55
N PHE A 81 -10.11 12.08 -7.74
CA PHE A 81 -10.60 11.07 -6.82
C PHE A 81 -11.16 9.87 -7.60
N GLN A 82 -11.18 8.70 -6.96
CA GLN A 82 -11.86 7.52 -7.49
C GLN A 82 -12.60 6.77 -6.39
N LEU A 83 -13.75 6.18 -6.72
CA LEU A 83 -14.59 5.38 -5.85
C LEU A 83 -14.92 4.06 -6.57
N LYS A 84 -14.97 2.98 -5.79
CA LYS A 84 -15.31 1.64 -6.28
C LYS A 84 -16.81 1.44 -6.14
N ALA A 85 -17.47 1.12 -7.24
CA ALA A 85 -18.92 0.97 -7.26
C ALA A 85 -19.33 -0.15 -8.21
N ASN A 86 -20.62 -0.50 -8.17
CA ASN A 86 -21.23 -1.47 -9.05
C ASN A 86 -22.45 -0.86 -9.76
N PRO A 87 -23.03 -1.51 -10.78
CA PRO A 87 -24.19 -0.97 -11.46
C PRO A 87 -25.32 -0.62 -10.49
N GLY A 88 -25.86 0.59 -10.59
CA GLY A 88 -26.83 1.10 -9.64
C GLY A 88 -26.89 2.63 -9.57
N ALA A 89 -27.82 3.14 -8.77
CA ALA A 89 -27.95 4.55 -8.46
C ALA A 89 -27.27 4.85 -7.11
N TRP A 90 -26.29 5.73 -7.17
CA TRP A 90 -25.44 6.11 -6.05
C TRP A 90 -25.64 7.57 -5.68
N ILE A 91 -25.32 7.89 -4.43
CA ILE A 91 -25.35 9.24 -3.87
C ILE A 91 -23.94 9.56 -3.41
N LEU A 92 -23.33 10.57 -4.03
CA LEU A 92 -22.04 11.12 -3.64
C LEU A 92 -22.27 12.26 -2.65
N LYS A 93 -21.57 12.22 -1.51
CA LYS A 93 -21.65 13.25 -0.46
C LYS A 93 -20.26 13.58 0.08
N LEU A 94 -20.14 14.75 0.69
CA LEU A 94 -19.01 15.02 1.58
C LEU A 94 -19.12 14.06 2.77
N ARG A 95 -17.99 13.48 3.17
CA ARG A 95 -17.95 12.65 4.37
C ARG A 95 -18.24 13.51 5.60
N GLU A 96 -19.09 12.99 6.49
CA GLU A 96 -19.37 13.60 7.79
C GLU A 96 -18.07 13.85 8.57
N GLY A 97 -18.02 14.98 9.28
CA GLY A 97 -16.83 15.50 9.97
C GLY A 97 -16.18 16.64 9.19
N LYS A 98 -14.85 16.76 9.24
CA LYS A 98 -14.13 17.96 8.73
C LYS A 98 -14.46 18.35 7.30
N SER A 99 -14.69 17.37 6.41
CA SER A 99 -14.98 17.65 5.00
C SER A 99 -16.33 18.36 4.86
N GLU A 100 -17.37 17.82 5.48
CA GLU A 100 -18.70 18.45 5.52
C GLU A 100 -18.72 19.72 6.39
N ASP A 101 -17.96 19.80 7.48
CA ASP A 101 -17.91 20.99 8.36
C ASP A 101 -17.31 22.21 7.65
N ILE A 102 -16.32 21.99 6.78
CA ILE A 102 -15.57 23.05 6.11
C ILE A 102 -16.19 23.38 4.75
N TYR A 103 -16.67 22.37 4.01
CA TYR A 103 -17.09 22.52 2.62
C TYR A 103 -18.58 22.23 2.42
N GLU A 104 -19.13 22.78 1.34
CA GLU A 104 -20.41 22.40 0.76
C GLU A 104 -20.22 22.14 -0.74
N ILE A 105 -20.97 21.17 -1.29
CA ILE A 105 -21.02 20.96 -2.75
C ILE A 105 -21.98 21.99 -3.33
N ILE A 106 -21.50 22.79 -4.29
CA ILE A 106 -22.26 23.87 -4.91
C ILE A 106 -22.58 23.62 -6.38
N GLY A 107 -21.98 22.58 -6.97
CA GLY A 107 -22.21 22.23 -8.37
C GLY A 107 -21.50 20.94 -8.74
N HIS A 108 -21.97 20.33 -9.82
CA HIS A 108 -21.34 19.15 -10.40
C HIS A 108 -21.60 19.08 -11.91
N GLU A 109 -20.73 18.42 -12.65
CA GLU A 109 -20.93 18.07 -14.06
C GLU A 109 -20.72 16.56 -14.23
N GLY A 110 -21.53 15.93 -15.09
CA GLY A 110 -21.43 14.50 -15.42
C GLY A 110 -22.21 13.56 -14.49
N ALA A 111 -22.90 14.07 -13.46
CA ALA A 111 -23.86 13.29 -12.67
C ALA A 111 -25.27 13.33 -13.31
N ASP A 112 -26.21 12.54 -12.77
CA ASP A 112 -27.57 12.39 -13.32
C ASP A 112 -28.61 13.24 -12.58
N SER A 113 -28.26 13.82 -11.43
CA SER A 113 -29.07 14.82 -10.73
C SER A 113 -28.96 16.20 -11.39
N GLU A 114 -29.93 17.08 -11.14
CA GLU A 114 -29.81 18.50 -11.48
C GLU A 114 -28.71 19.17 -10.64
N THR A 115 -28.14 20.28 -11.13
CA THR A 115 -26.98 20.96 -10.53
C THR A 115 -27.33 21.74 -9.27
N ASP A 116 -28.57 22.22 -9.15
CA ASP A 116 -28.94 23.29 -8.21
C ASP A 116 -29.77 22.79 -7.01
N VAL A 117 -30.07 21.49 -6.93
CA VAL A 117 -30.97 20.94 -5.90
C VAL A 117 -30.54 19.54 -5.44
N GLY A 118 -30.14 19.42 -4.17
CA GLY A 118 -30.10 18.15 -3.44
C GLY A 118 -28.78 17.38 -3.50
N ASN A 119 -28.85 16.05 -3.29
CA ASN A 119 -27.67 15.20 -3.28
C ASN A 119 -27.14 14.95 -4.70
N VAL A 120 -25.83 14.78 -4.88
CA VAL A 120 -25.23 14.40 -6.16
C VAL A 120 -25.57 12.94 -6.46
N ILE A 121 -26.47 12.70 -7.43
CA ILE A 121 -26.92 11.35 -7.81
C ILE A 121 -26.15 10.89 -9.04
N VAL A 122 -25.55 9.71 -8.96
CA VAL A 122 -24.73 9.11 -10.01
C VAL A 122 -25.25 7.71 -10.32
N VAL A 123 -25.70 7.51 -11.55
CA VAL A 123 -26.15 6.22 -12.07
C VAL A 123 -25.03 5.58 -12.88
N LEU A 124 -24.63 4.38 -12.47
CA LEU A 124 -23.71 3.52 -13.23
C LEU A 124 -24.54 2.45 -13.94
N ASN A 125 -24.77 2.64 -15.24
CA ASN A 125 -25.57 1.76 -16.10
C ASN A 125 -24.82 1.31 -17.37
N THR A 126 -23.51 1.56 -17.42
CA THR A 126 -22.65 1.29 -18.58
C THR A 126 -21.28 0.83 -18.10
N PHE A 127 -20.62 0.02 -18.93
CA PHE A 127 -19.23 -0.39 -18.72
C PHE A 127 -18.23 0.71 -19.10
N LYS A 128 -18.69 1.79 -19.72
CA LYS A 128 -17.87 2.98 -19.96
C LYS A 128 -17.64 3.72 -18.66
N SER A 129 -16.51 4.38 -18.59
CA SER A 129 -16.11 5.13 -17.41
C SER A 129 -16.95 6.38 -17.25
N LYS A 130 -17.31 6.67 -16.00
CA LYS A 130 -18.05 7.87 -15.63
C LYS A 130 -17.11 8.78 -14.85
N ILE A 131 -16.92 9.99 -15.37
CA ILE A 131 -16.02 11.00 -14.80
C ILE A 131 -16.86 12.20 -14.38
N LEU A 132 -16.76 12.58 -13.12
CA LEU A 132 -17.45 13.74 -12.56
C LEU A 132 -16.51 14.94 -12.48
N LYS A 133 -17.09 16.13 -12.52
CA LYS A 133 -16.45 17.34 -12.02
C LYS A 133 -17.29 17.86 -10.87
N VAL A 134 -16.72 17.99 -9.69
CA VAL A 134 -17.41 18.42 -8.48
C VAL A 134 -16.86 19.78 -8.07
N GLN A 135 -17.76 20.71 -7.80
CA GLN A 135 -17.43 22.05 -7.35
C GLN A 135 -17.85 22.19 -5.89
N VAL A 136 -16.88 22.54 -5.05
CA VAL A 136 -17.12 22.80 -3.63
C VAL A 136 -16.81 24.24 -3.28
N LYS A 137 -17.33 24.68 -2.15
CA LYS A 137 -17.03 25.99 -1.58
C LYS A 137 -16.85 25.85 -0.08
N LYS A 138 -15.93 26.62 0.51
CA LYS A 138 -15.85 26.69 1.98
C LYS A 138 -17.08 27.40 2.55
N LYS A 139 -17.67 26.81 3.59
CA LYS A 139 -18.78 27.39 4.36
C LYS A 139 -18.35 28.70 5.03
N SER A 140 -19.32 29.57 5.30
CA SER A 140 -19.06 30.86 5.97
C SER A 140 -18.37 30.67 7.32
N GLY A 141 -17.30 31.44 7.57
CA GLY A 141 -16.48 31.33 8.79
C GLY A 141 -15.41 30.23 8.78
N LYS A 142 -15.36 29.38 7.73
CA LYS A 142 -14.43 28.25 7.63
C LYS A 142 -13.29 28.46 6.63
N ILE A 143 -13.15 29.67 6.08
CA ILE A 143 -12.20 30.00 5.01
C ILE A 143 -10.74 29.64 5.36
N LYS A 144 -10.36 29.79 6.63
CA LYS A 144 -9.01 29.50 7.15
C LYS A 144 -8.82 28.06 7.64
N GLU A 145 -9.88 27.25 7.69
CA GLU A 145 -9.77 25.85 8.10
C GLU A 145 -9.24 24.99 6.95
N ASP A 146 -8.50 23.95 7.29
CA ASP A 146 -7.92 22.96 6.39
C ASP A 146 -8.30 21.56 6.90
N VAL A 147 -8.76 20.71 6.00
CA VAL A 147 -9.17 19.33 6.31
C VAL A 147 -8.00 18.55 6.93
N LEU A 148 -6.79 18.83 6.49
CA LEU A 148 -5.55 18.20 6.95
C LEU A 148 -4.93 18.86 8.19
N ALA A 149 -5.49 19.98 8.67
CA ALA A 149 -4.98 20.64 9.88
C ALA A 149 -5.53 19.98 11.15
N ASP A 150 -4.66 19.75 12.13
CA ASP A 150 -5.05 19.24 13.45
C ASP A 150 -5.76 20.34 14.25
N LYS A 151 -6.99 20.09 14.68
CA LYS A 151 -7.49 20.66 15.94
C LYS A 151 -7.08 19.67 17.02
N HIS A 152 -6.34 20.14 18.03
CA HIS A 152 -6.16 19.39 19.26
C HIS A 152 -7.53 18.98 19.79
N GLU A 153 -7.74 17.67 19.94
CA GLU A 153 -8.91 17.03 20.54
C GLU A 153 -10.28 17.48 19.99
N ASP A 154 -10.89 16.64 19.15
CA ASP A 154 -12.29 16.32 19.37
C ASP A 154 -12.55 14.84 19.12
N ARG A 155 -13.13 14.24 20.16
CA ARG A 155 -13.40 12.83 20.37
C ARG A 155 -14.78 12.52 19.82
N GLY A 156 -14.87 11.44 19.06
CA GLY A 156 -16.14 10.73 18.84
C GLY A 156 -16.66 10.84 17.42
N MET A 157 -16.33 9.84 16.60
CA MET A 157 -17.25 9.15 15.67
C MET A 157 -16.41 8.25 14.77
N TRP A 158 -16.34 6.96 15.08
CA TRP A 158 -15.78 5.95 14.17
C TRP A 158 -16.61 4.67 14.29
N ASP A 159 -17.84 4.74 13.82
CA ASP A 159 -18.77 3.62 13.78
C ASP A 159 -19.09 3.26 12.32
N SER A 160 -18.05 3.11 11.48
CA SER A 160 -18.18 2.70 10.08
C SER A 160 -16.94 1.99 9.51
N ILE A 161 -16.37 1.08 10.31
CA ILE A 161 -15.69 -0.13 9.81
C ILE A 161 -16.47 -1.35 10.37
N LYS A 162 -17.79 -1.35 10.17
CA LYS A 162 -18.68 -2.46 10.54
C LYS A 162 -18.91 -3.36 9.33
N SER A 163 -17.93 -4.23 9.08
CA SER A 163 -18.23 -5.56 8.51
C SER A 163 -17.28 -6.68 8.93
N PHE A 164 -16.26 -6.44 9.78
CA PHE A 164 -15.38 -7.53 10.24
C PHE A 164 -14.83 -7.38 11.68
N THR A 165 -15.33 -6.44 12.48
CA THR A 165 -14.76 -6.05 13.80
C THR A 165 -15.62 -6.42 15.01
N GLU A 166 -16.67 -7.24 14.85
CA GLU A 166 -17.54 -7.65 15.98
C GLU A 166 -16.86 -8.60 16.98
N SER A 167 -15.72 -9.21 16.66
CA SER A 167 -15.11 -10.22 17.55
C SER A 167 -14.09 -9.68 18.56
N LEU A 168 -13.67 -8.40 18.48
CA LEU A 168 -12.59 -7.86 19.34
C LEU A 168 -12.83 -6.47 19.94
N GLN A 169 -13.99 -5.83 19.71
CA GLN A 169 -14.37 -4.57 20.38
C GLN A 169 -14.83 -4.74 21.85
N LYS A 170 -14.23 -5.67 22.60
CA LYS A 170 -14.46 -5.80 24.05
C LYS A 170 -13.44 -5.09 24.94
N ASP A 171 -12.33 -4.60 24.38
CA ASP A 171 -11.36 -3.80 25.12
C ASP A 171 -11.16 -2.45 24.42
N GLY A 172 -11.53 -1.37 25.09
CA GLY A 172 -11.41 0.03 24.62
C GLY A 172 -9.96 0.52 24.47
N ARG A 173 -9.10 -0.23 23.80
CA ARG A 173 -7.73 0.16 23.45
C ARG A 173 -7.75 1.04 22.20
N LYS A 174 -7.21 2.25 22.36
CA LYS A 174 -7.00 3.24 21.29
C LYS A 174 -6.34 2.62 20.05
N ASP A 175 -6.85 2.93 18.86
CA ASP A 175 -6.25 2.56 17.55
C ASP A 175 -4.76 2.97 17.43
N ASN A 176 -4.33 3.99 18.19
CA ASN A 176 -2.93 4.43 18.24
C ASN A 176 -1.93 3.36 18.72
N ASN A 177 -2.39 2.23 19.27
CA ASN A 177 -1.51 1.17 19.74
C ASN A 177 -1.40 -0.02 18.77
N ILE A 178 -1.91 0.09 17.55
CA ILE A 178 -1.77 -0.95 16.52
C ILE A 178 -0.49 -0.72 15.71
N LEU A 179 0.22 -1.79 15.40
CA LEU A 179 1.37 -1.79 14.51
C LEU A 179 0.89 -2.06 13.07
N ASN A 180 0.91 -1.05 12.22
CA ASN A 180 0.48 -1.13 10.82
C ASN A 180 1.65 -1.48 9.90
N ILE A 181 1.58 -2.63 9.23
CA ILE A 181 2.61 -3.12 8.32
C ILE A 181 2.04 -3.29 6.93
N PHE A 182 2.63 -2.65 5.94
CA PHE A 182 2.27 -2.77 4.53
C PHE A 182 3.28 -3.63 3.78
N SER A 183 2.81 -4.53 2.93
CA SER A 183 3.67 -5.34 2.08
C SER A 183 2.96 -5.74 0.78
N VAL A 184 3.74 -6.26 -0.17
CA VAL A 184 3.27 -6.73 -1.46
C VAL A 184 4.10 -7.94 -1.90
N ALA A 185 3.44 -8.91 -2.51
CA ALA A 185 4.07 -10.06 -3.14
C ALA A 185 3.47 -10.26 -4.54
N SER A 186 4.25 -10.88 -5.42
CA SER A 186 3.83 -11.29 -6.77
C SER A 186 4.44 -12.67 -7.04
N GLY A 187 3.58 -13.66 -7.28
CA GLY A 187 3.96 -15.05 -7.45
C GLY A 187 4.10 -15.84 -6.14
N HIS A 188 3.90 -17.16 -6.24
CA HIS A 188 3.79 -18.07 -5.10
C HIS A 188 5.06 -18.12 -4.23
N LEU A 189 6.24 -17.92 -4.84
CA LEU A 189 7.50 -17.89 -4.10
C LEU A 189 7.54 -16.68 -3.14
N TYR A 190 7.22 -15.48 -3.63
CA TYR A 190 7.20 -14.28 -2.79
C TYR A 190 6.05 -14.30 -1.79
N GLU A 191 4.92 -14.95 -2.11
CA GLU A 191 3.84 -15.17 -1.14
C GLU A 191 4.24 -16.14 -0.01
N ARG A 192 5.11 -17.11 -0.31
CA ARG A 192 5.72 -17.97 0.72
C ARG A 192 6.63 -17.15 1.63
N PHE A 193 7.52 -16.34 1.06
CA PHE A 193 8.34 -15.41 1.84
C PHE A 193 7.50 -14.45 2.67
N LEU A 194 6.43 -13.89 2.09
CA LEU A 194 5.52 -12.96 2.76
C LEU A 194 4.92 -13.55 4.04
N ARG A 195 4.48 -14.83 3.99
CA ARG A 195 3.95 -15.53 5.18
C ARG A 195 5.01 -15.69 6.26
N ILE A 196 6.26 -15.96 5.88
CA ILE A 196 7.39 -16.06 6.81
C ILE A 196 7.72 -14.69 7.40
N MET A 197 7.74 -13.62 6.59
CA MET A 197 7.92 -12.25 7.07
C MET A 197 6.86 -11.91 8.12
N MET A 198 5.58 -12.18 7.83
CA MET A 198 4.48 -11.97 8.77
C MET A 198 4.69 -12.74 10.08
N LEU A 199 5.03 -14.03 10.02
CA LEU A 199 5.27 -14.83 11.21
C LEU A 199 6.48 -14.30 12.01
N SER A 200 7.55 -13.90 11.35
CA SER A 200 8.73 -13.33 12.00
C SER A 200 8.41 -12.04 12.77
N VAL A 201 7.55 -11.17 12.22
CA VAL A 201 7.05 -9.98 12.95
C VAL A 201 6.28 -10.42 14.20
N LEU A 202 5.32 -11.32 14.06
CA LEU A 202 4.42 -11.73 15.15
C LEU A 202 5.17 -12.42 16.29
N ARG A 203 6.28 -13.11 16.00
CA ARG A 203 7.15 -13.72 17.01
C ARG A 203 7.96 -12.69 17.80
N ASN A 204 8.17 -11.50 17.24
CA ASN A 204 9.05 -10.47 17.79
C ASN A 204 8.31 -9.23 18.31
N THR A 205 6.97 -9.24 18.36
CA THR A 205 6.18 -8.15 18.95
C THR A 205 5.05 -8.68 19.83
N LYS A 206 4.74 -7.93 20.88
CA LYS A 206 3.54 -8.14 21.71
C LYS A 206 2.41 -7.18 21.33
N THR A 207 2.68 -6.25 20.43
CA THR A 207 1.74 -5.22 20.00
C THR A 207 0.79 -5.81 18.96
N PRO A 208 -0.52 -5.52 19.04
CA PRO A 208 -1.46 -5.95 18.02
C PRO A 208 -1.02 -5.48 16.63
N VAL A 209 -0.92 -6.41 15.68
CA VAL A 209 -0.45 -6.14 14.32
C VAL A 209 -1.63 -6.11 13.36
N LYS A 210 -1.65 -5.10 12.48
CA LYS A 210 -2.51 -5.05 11.30
C LYS A 210 -1.66 -5.04 10.04
N PHE A 211 -1.81 -6.06 9.22
CA PHE A 211 -1.16 -6.16 7.92
C PHE A 211 -2.02 -5.57 6.80
N TRP A 212 -1.39 -4.86 5.88
CA TRP A 212 -2.03 -4.25 4.72
C TRP A 212 -1.38 -4.84 3.47
N PHE A 213 -2.20 -5.30 2.53
CA PHE A 213 -1.68 -5.91 1.30
C PHE A 213 -2.33 -5.32 0.05
N LEU A 214 -1.55 -5.23 -1.02
CA LEU A 214 -2.05 -4.79 -2.31
C LEU A 214 -2.81 -5.92 -3.01
N LYS A 215 -4.14 -5.87 -2.96
CA LYS A 215 -5.04 -6.97 -3.34
C LYS A 215 -4.75 -7.60 -4.71
N ASN A 216 -4.55 -6.76 -5.73
CA ASN A 216 -4.46 -7.18 -7.14
C ASN A 216 -3.24 -8.05 -7.49
N TYR A 217 -2.25 -8.11 -6.61
CA TYR A 217 -0.99 -8.83 -6.88
C TYR A 217 -0.89 -10.15 -6.12
N LEU A 218 -1.83 -10.37 -5.18
CA LEU A 218 -1.94 -11.62 -4.45
C LEU A 218 -2.72 -12.65 -5.27
N SER A 219 -2.27 -13.89 -5.20
CA SER A 219 -2.92 -15.04 -5.79
C SER A 219 -4.25 -15.33 -5.10
N PRO A 220 -5.20 -15.98 -5.81
CA PRO A 220 -6.42 -16.50 -5.19
C PRO A 220 -6.11 -17.39 -3.96
N THR A 221 -5.10 -18.24 -4.07
CA THR A 221 -4.66 -19.15 -3.00
C THR A 221 -4.25 -18.39 -1.74
N PHE A 222 -3.46 -17.32 -1.88
CA PHE A 222 -3.07 -16.50 -0.73
C PHE A 222 -4.27 -15.82 -0.08
N LYS A 223 -5.18 -15.26 -0.91
CA LYS A 223 -6.42 -14.61 -0.44
C LYS A 223 -7.34 -15.59 0.31
N GLU A 224 -7.38 -16.87 -0.09
CA GLU A 224 -8.13 -17.92 0.60
C GLU A 224 -7.49 -18.31 1.95
N VAL A 225 -6.16 -18.31 2.03
CA VAL A 225 -5.41 -18.77 3.23
C VAL A 225 -5.30 -17.72 4.32
N ILE A 226 -5.15 -16.44 3.97
CA ILE A 226 -4.88 -15.38 4.95
C ILE A 226 -5.91 -15.23 6.08
N PRO A 227 -7.23 -15.45 5.91
CA PRO A 227 -8.18 -15.42 7.02
C PRO A 227 -7.90 -16.49 8.08
N HIS A 228 -7.44 -17.68 7.64
CA HIS A 228 -7.07 -18.77 8.54
C HIS A 228 -5.79 -18.45 9.31
N MET A 229 -4.80 -17.86 8.64
CA MET A 229 -3.58 -17.38 9.29
C MET A 229 -3.87 -16.28 10.31
N ALA A 230 -4.76 -15.33 9.96
CA ALA A 230 -5.17 -14.25 10.86
C ALA A 230 -5.77 -14.78 12.16
N LYS A 231 -6.61 -15.82 12.04
CA LYS A 231 -7.21 -16.51 13.19
C LYS A 231 -6.18 -17.28 14.02
N GLU A 232 -5.29 -18.03 13.37
CA GLU A 232 -4.29 -18.87 14.04
C GLU A 232 -3.25 -18.02 14.79
N TYR A 233 -2.72 -16.99 14.13
CA TYR A 233 -1.63 -16.17 14.67
C TYR A 233 -2.10 -14.88 15.34
N GLY A 234 -3.40 -14.60 15.36
CA GLY A 234 -3.98 -13.48 16.11
C GLY A 234 -3.63 -12.09 15.57
N PHE A 235 -3.72 -11.88 14.26
CA PHE A 235 -3.48 -10.59 13.61
C PHE A 235 -4.69 -10.08 12.83
N GLN A 236 -4.73 -8.78 12.56
CA GLN A 236 -5.69 -8.16 11.65
C GLN A 236 -5.08 -7.97 10.27
N TYR A 237 -5.90 -7.97 9.23
CA TYR A 237 -5.43 -7.60 7.90
C TYR A 237 -6.48 -6.84 7.10
N GLU A 238 -6.02 -6.12 6.08
CA GLU A 238 -6.88 -5.46 5.10
C GLU A 238 -6.25 -5.50 3.71
N LEU A 239 -7.08 -5.77 2.69
CA LEU A 239 -6.67 -5.80 1.30
C LEU A 239 -6.99 -4.45 0.65
N VAL A 240 -5.95 -3.63 0.47
CA VAL A 240 -6.06 -2.31 -0.15
C VAL A 240 -5.84 -2.40 -1.65
N GLN A 241 -6.51 -1.51 -2.37
CA GLN A 241 -6.48 -1.49 -3.83
C GLN A 241 -6.89 -0.11 -4.30
N TYR A 242 -6.11 0.44 -5.22
CA TYR A 242 -6.33 1.73 -5.87
C TYR A 242 -6.02 1.54 -7.36
N LYS A 243 -6.79 2.09 -8.29
CA LYS A 243 -6.46 2.02 -9.72
C LYS A 243 -5.42 3.09 -10.06
N TRP A 244 -4.44 2.73 -10.89
CA TRP A 244 -3.50 3.70 -11.45
C TRP A 244 -4.26 4.78 -12.25
N PRO A 245 -4.18 6.07 -11.87
CA PRO A 245 -4.94 7.13 -12.53
C PRO A 245 -4.57 7.31 -14.00
N ARG A 246 -5.56 7.64 -14.85
CA ARG A 246 -5.38 7.78 -16.31
C ARG A 246 -4.37 8.86 -16.72
N TRP A 247 -4.34 9.94 -15.95
CA TRP A 247 -3.47 11.09 -16.20
C TRP A 247 -2.01 10.81 -15.82
N LEU A 248 -1.76 9.78 -14.99
CA LEU A 248 -0.44 9.41 -14.53
C LEU A 248 0.18 8.40 -15.49
N HIS A 249 1.41 8.66 -15.96
CA HIS A 249 2.10 7.82 -16.93
C HIS A 249 2.15 6.36 -16.47
N GLN A 250 1.64 5.46 -17.31
CA GLN A 250 1.49 4.03 -16.99
C GLN A 250 2.84 3.30 -17.13
N GLN A 251 2.97 2.18 -16.41
CA GLN A 251 4.06 1.24 -16.60
C GLN A 251 3.52 -0.04 -17.26
N SER A 252 4.30 -0.63 -18.16
CA SER A 252 3.94 -1.87 -18.85
C SER A 252 4.45 -3.12 -18.12
N GLU A 253 5.60 -3.03 -17.47
CA GLU A 253 6.21 -4.12 -16.72
C GLU A 253 5.59 -4.25 -15.32
N LYS A 254 5.09 -5.45 -14.99
CA LYS A 254 4.41 -5.73 -13.70
C LYS A 254 5.25 -5.31 -12.49
N GLN A 255 6.55 -5.58 -12.53
CA GLN A 255 7.50 -5.21 -11.48
C GLN A 255 7.55 -3.70 -11.24
N ARG A 256 7.64 -2.91 -12.32
CA ARG A 256 7.64 -1.44 -12.25
C ARG A 256 6.31 -0.88 -11.75
N ILE A 257 5.20 -1.51 -12.10
CA ILE A 257 3.88 -1.15 -11.55
C ILE A 257 3.87 -1.38 -10.03
N ILE A 258 4.32 -2.55 -9.55
CA ILE A 258 4.40 -2.87 -8.11
C ILE A 258 5.27 -1.84 -7.37
N TRP A 259 6.44 -1.50 -7.92
CA TRP A 259 7.29 -0.45 -7.37
C TRP A 259 6.59 0.90 -7.28
N GLY A 260 5.79 1.26 -8.29
CA GLY A 260 4.95 2.46 -8.25
C GLY A 260 3.96 2.44 -7.09
N TYR A 261 3.28 1.32 -6.84
CA TYR A 261 2.36 1.20 -5.71
C TYR A 261 3.03 1.28 -4.33
N LYS A 262 4.30 0.90 -4.22
CA LYS A 262 5.06 1.05 -2.97
C LYS A 262 5.24 2.53 -2.57
N ILE A 263 5.24 3.47 -3.53
CA ILE A 263 5.62 4.87 -3.25
C ILE A 263 4.60 5.93 -3.69
N LEU A 264 3.96 5.77 -4.84
CA LEU A 264 3.18 6.84 -5.49
C LEU A 264 1.81 7.07 -4.87
N PHE A 265 1.26 6.10 -4.14
CA PHE A 265 -0.13 6.13 -3.67
C PHE A 265 -0.27 6.03 -2.15
N LEU A 266 0.81 6.18 -1.39
CA LEU A 266 0.80 6.04 0.08
C LEU A 266 -0.21 6.98 0.77
N ASP A 267 -0.47 8.16 0.23
CA ASP A 267 -1.44 9.12 0.76
C ASP A 267 -2.89 8.65 0.63
N VAL A 268 -3.22 7.93 -0.45
CA VAL A 268 -4.59 7.58 -0.86
C VAL A 268 -4.92 6.10 -0.70
N LEU A 269 -3.92 5.23 -0.57
CA LEU A 269 -4.09 3.78 -0.46
C LEU A 269 -4.63 3.36 0.91
N PHE A 270 -4.34 4.15 1.95
CA PHE A 270 -4.79 3.89 3.32
C PHE A 270 -5.86 4.90 3.76
N PRO A 271 -6.80 4.47 4.63
CA PRO A 271 -7.74 5.38 5.27
C PRO A 271 -7.04 6.53 6.02
N LEU A 272 -7.70 7.68 6.16
CA LEU A 272 -7.14 8.83 6.88
C LEU A 272 -6.83 8.54 8.35
N ALA A 273 -7.52 7.58 8.96
CA ALA A 273 -7.31 7.15 10.34
C ALA A 273 -5.97 6.43 10.57
N VAL A 274 -5.32 5.96 9.49
CA VAL A 274 -3.99 5.36 9.59
C VAL A 274 -2.96 6.48 9.64
N ASP A 275 -2.37 6.65 10.83
CA ASP A 275 -1.39 7.70 11.11
C ASP A 275 -0.01 7.40 10.56
N LYS A 276 0.42 6.14 10.69
CA LYS A 276 1.76 5.68 10.33
C LYS A 276 1.71 4.24 9.86
N VAL A 277 2.50 3.93 8.84
CA VAL A 277 2.65 2.57 8.29
C VAL A 277 4.13 2.25 8.10
N ILE A 278 4.50 0.99 8.30
CA ILE A 278 5.85 0.48 8.01
C ILE A 278 5.74 -0.45 6.81
N PHE A 279 6.50 -0.17 5.77
CA PHE A 279 6.66 -1.10 4.67
C PHE A 279 7.77 -2.10 4.96
N VAL A 280 7.50 -3.39 4.75
CA VAL A 280 8.47 -4.48 4.87
C VAL A 280 8.40 -5.33 3.59
N ASP A 281 9.51 -5.45 2.85
CA ASP A 281 9.58 -6.33 1.68
C ASP A 281 9.32 -7.79 2.08
N ALA A 282 8.68 -8.54 1.17
CA ALA A 282 8.15 -9.87 1.46
C ALA A 282 9.22 -10.90 1.88
N ASP A 283 10.46 -10.74 1.42
CA ASP A 283 11.59 -11.62 1.68
C ASP A 283 12.46 -11.17 2.86
N GLN A 284 11.98 -10.23 3.68
CA GLN A 284 12.64 -9.88 4.93
C GLN A 284 12.30 -10.82 6.08
N ILE A 285 13.27 -10.96 6.99
CA ILE A 285 13.09 -11.59 8.29
C ILE A 285 13.28 -10.56 9.39
N VAL A 286 12.29 -10.44 10.26
CA VAL A 286 12.27 -9.47 11.37
C VAL A 286 12.64 -10.19 12.66
N ARG A 287 13.64 -9.67 13.37
CA ARG A 287 14.19 -10.21 14.64
C ARG A 287 13.94 -9.33 15.85
N HIS A 288 13.31 -8.16 15.68
CA HIS A 288 13.10 -7.16 16.71
C HIS A 288 11.70 -6.55 16.60
N ASP A 289 11.25 -5.92 17.68
CA ASP A 289 9.93 -5.29 17.74
C ASP A 289 9.87 -4.03 16.85
N LEU A 290 9.07 -4.08 15.77
CA LEU A 290 8.90 -2.96 14.84
C LEU A 290 8.15 -1.78 15.48
N THR A 291 7.62 -1.89 16.70
CA THR A 291 7.14 -0.73 17.45
C THR A 291 8.20 0.34 17.61
N GLU A 292 9.48 -0.04 17.70
CA GLU A 292 10.58 0.92 17.74
C GLU A 292 10.64 1.79 16.47
N LEU A 293 10.31 1.25 15.29
CA LEU A 293 10.20 2.03 14.04
C LEU A 293 8.93 2.87 14.00
N ARG A 294 7.81 2.32 14.49
CA ARG A 294 6.55 3.08 14.62
C ARG A 294 6.76 4.31 15.49
N ASP A 295 7.51 4.18 16.57
CA ASP A 295 7.72 5.24 17.56
C ASP A 295 8.98 6.08 17.28
N PHE A 296 9.75 5.73 16.25
CA PHE A 296 10.96 6.46 15.85
C PHE A 296 10.64 7.89 15.45
N ASP A 297 11.44 8.83 15.97
CA ASP A 297 11.35 10.25 15.60
C ASP A 297 11.94 10.49 14.21
N LEU A 298 11.09 10.99 13.31
CA LEU A 298 11.47 11.28 11.93
C LEU A 298 12.03 12.70 11.77
N ASP A 299 12.21 13.47 12.84
CA ASP A 299 12.67 14.87 12.82
C ASP A 299 11.82 15.75 11.87
N GLY A 300 10.51 15.47 11.81
CA GLY A 300 9.59 16.13 10.90
C GLY A 300 9.67 15.71 9.43
N ALA A 301 10.49 14.70 9.08
CA ALA A 301 10.44 14.06 7.77
C ALA A 301 9.14 13.22 7.62
N PRO A 302 8.53 13.16 6.43
CA PRO A 302 7.33 12.37 6.19
C PRO A 302 7.60 10.85 6.17
N TYR A 303 8.85 10.43 5.97
CA TYR A 303 9.23 9.03 5.99
C TYR A 303 10.71 8.84 6.36
N GLY A 304 11.03 7.64 6.84
CA GLY A 304 12.38 7.22 7.18
C GLY A 304 12.77 5.93 6.46
N TYR A 305 13.98 5.89 5.92
CA TYR A 305 14.52 4.75 5.17
C TYR A 305 15.89 4.36 5.73
N THR A 306 16.26 3.08 5.59
CA THR A 306 17.62 2.63 5.94
C THR A 306 18.58 2.88 4.77
N PRO A 307 19.76 3.49 5.02
CA PRO A 307 20.77 3.68 3.98
C PRO A 307 21.40 2.35 3.53
N PHE A 308 22.02 2.37 2.34
CA PHE A 308 22.87 1.25 1.91
C PHE A 308 24.02 1.02 2.89
N CYS A 309 24.29 -0.27 3.11
CA CYS A 309 25.41 -0.71 3.93
C CYS A 309 26.74 -0.50 3.18
N ASP A 310 27.70 0.11 3.86
CA ASP A 310 29.02 0.45 3.31
C ASP A 310 30.16 -0.40 3.87
N SER A 311 29.87 -1.38 4.73
CA SER A 311 30.91 -2.10 5.48
C SER A 311 31.60 -3.21 4.70
N ARG A 312 30.94 -3.86 3.73
CA ARG A 312 31.60 -4.84 2.85
C ARG A 312 32.36 -4.16 1.72
N THR A 313 33.68 -4.01 1.85
CA THR A 313 34.53 -3.27 0.90
C THR A 313 34.76 -4.02 -0.42
N GLU A 314 34.66 -5.35 -0.45
CA GLU A 314 34.83 -6.12 -1.71
C GLU A 314 33.72 -5.85 -2.75
N MET A 315 32.70 -5.09 -2.35
CA MET A 315 31.54 -4.74 -3.15
C MET A 315 31.56 -3.28 -3.62
N ASP A 316 32.62 -2.53 -3.32
CA ASP A 316 32.73 -1.11 -3.66
C ASP A 316 32.61 -0.84 -5.17
N GLY A 317 33.08 -1.77 -6.01
CA GLY A 317 32.92 -1.68 -7.48
C GLY A 317 31.47 -1.70 -7.97
N TYR A 318 30.53 -2.20 -7.16
CA TYR A 318 29.09 -2.25 -7.49
C TYR A 318 28.29 -1.07 -6.90
N ARG A 319 28.94 -0.18 -6.13
CA ARG A 319 28.28 0.96 -5.46
C ARG A 319 28.06 2.12 -6.41
N PHE A 320 27.15 1.94 -7.36
CA PHE A 320 26.85 2.93 -8.40
C PHE A 320 26.42 4.29 -7.82
N TRP A 321 25.84 4.32 -6.61
CA TRP A 321 25.42 5.56 -5.96
C TRP A 321 26.59 6.44 -5.46
N LYS A 322 27.82 5.90 -5.41
CA LYS A 322 29.03 6.64 -5.03
C LYS A 322 29.74 7.30 -6.21
N THR A 323 29.23 7.14 -7.44
CA THR A 323 29.82 7.73 -8.65
C THR A 323 28.78 8.42 -9.52
N GLY A 324 29.24 9.15 -10.54
CA GLY A 324 28.40 9.71 -11.59
C GLY A 324 27.27 10.61 -11.08
N TYR A 325 26.07 10.40 -11.64
CA TYR A 325 24.88 11.18 -11.36
C TYR A 325 24.52 11.18 -9.87
N TRP A 326 24.45 10.00 -9.24
CA TRP A 326 24.00 9.86 -7.86
C TRP A 326 24.95 10.52 -6.86
N ALA A 327 26.26 10.39 -7.04
CA ALA A 327 27.23 11.09 -6.19
C ALA A 327 27.07 12.62 -6.29
N SER A 328 26.87 13.11 -7.51
CA SER A 328 26.72 14.54 -7.79
C SER A 328 25.42 15.09 -7.22
N HIS A 329 24.33 14.32 -7.33
CA HIS A 329 23.00 14.69 -6.83
C HIS A 329 22.90 14.62 -5.31
N LEU A 330 23.39 13.54 -4.69
CA LEU A 330 23.26 13.31 -3.25
C LEU A 330 24.25 14.16 -2.44
N VAL A 331 25.38 14.53 -3.01
CA VAL A 331 26.45 15.30 -2.36
C VAL A 331 26.95 14.61 -1.08
N LYS A 332 26.43 15.00 0.09
CA LYS A 332 26.77 14.40 1.40
C LYS A 332 25.66 13.50 1.96
N ARG A 333 24.53 13.38 1.27
CA ARG A 333 23.39 12.56 1.69
C ARG A 333 23.62 11.10 1.31
N LYS A 334 23.04 10.20 2.11
CA LYS A 334 23.11 8.76 1.85
C LYS A 334 22.10 8.36 0.77
N TYR A 335 22.43 7.29 0.05
CA TYR A 335 21.49 6.60 -0.82
C TYR A 335 20.77 5.51 -0.01
N HIS A 336 19.45 5.49 -0.08
CA HIS A 336 18.57 4.68 0.78
C HIS A 336 17.93 3.52 0.03
N ILE A 337 17.61 2.44 0.76
CA ILE A 337 17.03 1.19 0.22
C ILE A 337 15.51 1.16 0.47
N SER A 338 14.73 0.75 -0.53
CA SER A 338 13.25 0.67 -0.48
C SER A 338 12.69 -0.64 0.11
N ALA A 339 13.52 -1.41 0.82
CA ALA A 339 13.15 -2.71 1.38
C ALA A 339 12.46 -2.59 2.74
N LEU A 340 12.86 -1.60 3.55
CA LEU A 340 12.26 -1.28 4.83
C LEU A 340 12.18 0.24 4.97
N TYR A 341 10.98 0.76 5.20
CA TYR A 341 10.79 2.18 5.49
C TYR A 341 9.52 2.42 6.31
N VAL A 342 9.52 3.53 7.05
CA VAL A 342 8.38 3.98 7.85
C VAL A 342 7.83 5.28 7.25
N VAL A 343 6.52 5.41 7.20
CA VAL A 343 5.82 6.59 6.63
C VAL A 343 4.89 7.16 7.68
N ASP A 344 5.13 8.40 8.09
CA ASP A 344 4.17 9.22 8.83
C ASP A 344 3.14 9.74 7.83
N LEU A 345 2.02 9.04 7.68
CA LEU A 345 0.98 9.34 6.71
C LEU A 345 0.31 10.68 6.99
N LYS A 346 0.19 11.09 8.26
CA LYS A 346 -0.30 12.42 8.62
C LYS A 346 0.59 13.50 8.05
N LYS A 347 1.90 13.43 8.32
CA LYS A 347 2.88 14.38 7.78
C LYS A 347 2.96 14.31 6.26
N PHE A 348 2.98 13.10 5.70
CA PHE A 348 3.06 12.83 4.27
C PHE A 348 1.92 13.49 3.49
N ARG A 349 0.67 13.35 3.97
CA ARG A 349 -0.52 14.01 3.41
C ARG A 349 -0.46 15.52 3.60
N ARG A 350 -0.13 16.00 4.80
CA ARG A 350 -0.08 17.43 5.14
C ARG A 350 0.88 18.25 4.27
N ILE A 351 2.00 17.66 3.84
CA ILE A 351 2.97 18.34 2.98
C ILE A 351 2.80 18.03 1.49
N SER A 352 1.73 17.31 1.14
CA SER A 352 1.43 16.86 -0.22
C SER A 352 2.60 16.05 -0.83
N ALA A 353 3.25 15.20 -0.02
CA ALA A 353 4.43 14.45 -0.45
C ALA A 353 4.08 13.50 -1.62
N GLY A 354 2.93 12.83 -1.57
CA GLY A 354 2.44 11.97 -2.64
C GLY A 354 2.29 12.71 -3.97
N ASP A 355 1.71 13.91 -3.95
CA ASP A 355 1.54 14.72 -5.16
C ASP A 355 2.85 15.19 -5.77
N ARG A 356 3.83 15.54 -4.91
CA ARG A 356 5.20 15.90 -5.35
C ARG A 356 5.90 14.70 -5.98
N LEU A 357 5.79 13.53 -5.37
CA LEU A 357 6.36 12.28 -5.90
C LEU A 357 5.75 11.91 -7.25
N ARG A 358 4.41 11.97 -7.38
CA ARG A 358 3.71 11.73 -8.65
C ARG A 358 4.10 12.75 -9.73
N GLY A 359 4.21 14.03 -9.38
CA GLY A 359 4.66 15.08 -10.31
C GLY A 359 6.07 14.84 -10.83
N GLN A 360 7.02 14.50 -9.94
CA GLN A 360 8.39 14.18 -10.34
C GLN A 360 8.45 12.89 -11.16
N TYR A 361 7.71 11.86 -10.74
CA TYR A 361 7.59 10.62 -11.51
C TYR A 361 7.09 10.91 -12.93
N GLN A 362 6.01 11.70 -13.10
CA GLN A 362 5.45 12.04 -14.40
C GLN A 362 6.47 12.70 -15.34
N ALA A 363 7.35 13.52 -14.80
CA ALA A 363 8.41 14.21 -15.56
C ALA A 363 9.54 13.25 -15.96
N LEU A 364 9.97 12.38 -15.04
CA LEU A 364 11.09 11.45 -15.29
C LEU A 364 10.67 10.26 -16.15
N SER A 365 9.48 9.70 -15.92
CA SER A 365 9.03 8.43 -16.48
C SER A 365 8.85 8.42 -18.00
N GLN A 366 8.93 9.59 -18.65
CA GLN A 366 8.95 9.70 -20.12
C GLN A 366 10.21 9.08 -20.73
N ASP A 367 11.34 9.10 -20.00
CA ASP A 367 12.53 8.35 -20.37
C ASP A 367 12.46 6.94 -19.77
N PRO A 368 12.40 5.87 -20.58
CA PRO A 368 12.35 4.49 -20.09
C PRO A 368 13.61 4.07 -19.33
N ASN A 369 14.74 4.77 -19.48
CA ASN A 369 15.97 4.49 -18.75
C ASN A 369 16.04 5.20 -17.40
N SER A 370 15.10 6.09 -17.11
CA SER A 370 15.00 6.75 -15.82
C SER A 370 14.45 5.78 -14.75
N LEU A 371 14.78 6.07 -13.49
CA LEU A 371 14.22 5.36 -12.34
C LEU A 371 14.38 3.84 -12.50
N SER A 372 15.63 3.37 -12.55
CA SER A 372 15.95 1.96 -12.74
C SER A 372 15.24 1.09 -11.70
N ASN A 373 15.24 1.52 -10.45
CA ASN A 373 14.42 0.96 -9.37
C ASN A 373 13.46 2.06 -8.87
N LEU A 374 12.27 2.14 -9.44
CA LEU A 374 11.33 3.25 -9.21
C LEU A 374 11.07 3.55 -7.73
N ASP A 375 10.83 2.52 -6.93
CA ASP A 375 10.54 2.63 -5.50
C ASP A 375 11.73 3.14 -4.65
N GLN A 376 12.95 2.96 -5.15
CA GLN A 376 14.18 3.38 -4.48
C GLN A 376 14.71 4.72 -5.04
N ASP A 377 14.75 4.86 -6.35
CA ASP A 377 15.33 6.01 -7.03
C ASP A 377 14.48 7.26 -6.84
N LEU A 378 13.14 7.14 -6.84
CA LEU A 378 12.27 8.31 -6.74
C LEU A 378 12.41 9.03 -5.39
N PRO A 379 12.37 8.36 -4.22
CA PRO A 379 12.68 9.02 -2.94
C PRO A 379 14.09 9.62 -2.89
N ASN A 380 15.11 8.88 -3.34
CA ASN A 380 16.49 9.38 -3.33
C ASN A 380 16.68 10.58 -4.26
N ASN A 381 15.99 10.63 -5.40
CA ASN A 381 15.97 11.78 -6.30
C ASN A 381 15.30 12.99 -5.63
N MET A 382 14.19 12.76 -4.92
CA MET A 382 13.38 13.79 -4.27
C MET A 382 13.88 14.21 -2.88
N ILE A 383 15.05 13.73 -2.42
CA ILE A 383 15.56 13.88 -1.05
C ILE A 383 15.64 15.33 -0.53
N TYR A 384 15.71 16.32 -1.43
CA TYR A 384 15.74 17.75 -1.08
C TYR A 384 14.34 18.38 -1.00
N GLN A 385 13.38 17.88 -1.77
CA GLN A 385 12.00 18.37 -1.81
C GLN A 385 11.08 17.64 -0.84
N VAL A 386 11.40 16.38 -0.56
CA VAL A 386 10.71 15.48 0.36
C VAL A 386 11.79 14.82 1.23
N ALA A 387 11.92 15.30 2.46
CA ALA A 387 12.99 14.90 3.35
C ALA A 387 12.93 13.40 3.70
N ILE A 388 14.10 12.78 3.79
CA ILE A 388 14.26 11.40 4.26
C ILE A 388 14.98 11.42 5.61
N LYS A 389 14.38 10.80 6.62
CA LYS A 389 15.11 10.47 7.85
C LYS A 389 15.91 9.18 7.62
N SER A 390 17.24 9.26 7.73
CA SER A 390 18.06 8.05 7.69
C SER A 390 17.87 7.25 8.98
N LEU A 391 17.39 6.01 8.86
CA LEU A 391 17.27 5.08 9.96
C LEU A 391 18.64 4.49 10.34
N PRO A 392 18.81 4.03 11.59
CA PRO A 392 20.01 3.29 12.01
C PRO A 392 20.28 2.08 11.11
N GLN A 393 21.56 1.80 10.83
CA GLN A 393 21.96 0.69 9.94
C GLN A 393 21.48 -0.69 10.44
N ASP A 394 21.37 -0.86 11.76
CA ASP A 394 20.92 -2.11 12.38
C ASP A 394 19.50 -2.50 11.94
N TRP A 395 18.70 -1.56 11.41
CA TRP A 395 17.39 -1.86 10.85
C TRP A 395 17.42 -2.61 9.52
N LEU A 396 18.53 -2.68 8.82
CA LEU A 396 18.60 -3.43 7.56
C LEU A 396 19.99 -4.01 7.36
N TRP A 397 20.05 -5.34 7.38
CA TRP A 397 21.22 -6.11 7.02
C TRP A 397 20.97 -6.93 5.76
N CYS A 398 21.96 -7.02 4.89
CA CYS A 398 21.94 -7.92 3.74
C CYS A 398 23.36 -8.45 3.52
N GLU A 399 23.47 -9.74 3.23
CA GLU A 399 24.74 -10.45 3.08
C GLU A 399 25.64 -9.81 2.02
N THR A 400 25.05 -9.35 0.92
CA THR A 400 25.77 -8.75 -0.19
C THR A 400 26.48 -7.44 0.20
N TRP A 401 25.94 -6.61 1.09
CA TRP A 401 26.50 -5.26 1.33
C TRP A 401 27.03 -5.03 2.74
N CYS A 402 26.55 -5.78 3.72
CA CYS A 402 26.99 -5.69 5.10
C CYS A 402 28.02 -6.76 5.45
N ASP A 403 28.93 -6.43 6.35
CA ASP A 403 29.88 -7.35 6.98
C ASP A 403 29.15 -8.38 7.88
N ASP A 404 29.80 -9.52 8.11
CA ASP A 404 29.19 -10.65 8.84
C ASP A 404 29.04 -10.38 10.34
N GLU A 405 29.90 -9.53 10.93
CA GLU A 405 29.84 -9.16 12.35
C GLU A 405 28.57 -8.38 12.67
N SER A 406 28.19 -7.43 11.80
CA SER A 406 27.00 -6.60 11.94
C SER A 406 25.69 -7.39 11.89
N LYS A 407 25.70 -8.62 11.37
CA LYS A 407 24.53 -9.51 11.36
C LYS A 407 24.02 -9.82 12.77
N GLN A 408 24.90 -9.84 13.77
CA GLN A 408 24.53 -10.17 15.16
C GLN A 408 23.60 -9.12 15.79
N ARG A 409 23.70 -7.86 15.34
CA ARG A 409 22.87 -6.74 15.79
C ARG A 409 21.74 -6.39 14.81
N ALA A 410 21.59 -7.15 13.73
CA ALA A 410 20.59 -6.89 12.70
C ALA A 410 19.16 -7.10 13.25
N LYS A 411 18.35 -6.05 13.14
CA LYS A 411 16.93 -6.04 13.52
C LYS A 411 16.05 -6.62 12.42
N THR A 412 16.38 -6.36 11.16
CA THR A 412 15.81 -7.07 10.01
C THR A 412 16.90 -7.51 9.04
N ILE A 413 16.65 -8.60 8.33
CA ILE A 413 17.53 -9.17 7.32
C ILE A 413 16.78 -9.21 5.99
N ASP A 414 17.33 -8.55 4.98
CA ASP A 414 16.86 -8.57 3.61
C ASP A 414 17.62 -9.63 2.79
N LEU A 415 16.89 -10.49 2.09
CA LEU A 415 17.45 -11.54 1.21
C LEU A 415 17.75 -10.96 -0.17
N CYS A 416 18.59 -9.93 -0.17
CA CYS A 416 19.04 -9.19 -1.34
C CYS A 416 19.69 -10.07 -2.41
N ASN A 417 19.56 -9.66 -3.67
CA ASN A 417 20.24 -10.32 -4.77
C ASN A 417 21.76 -10.07 -4.72
N ASN A 418 22.55 -11.09 -5.07
CA ASN A 418 24.00 -10.98 -5.14
C ASN A 418 24.44 -10.80 -6.60
N PRO A 419 25.19 -9.74 -6.95
CA PRO A 419 25.65 -9.54 -8.33
C PRO A 419 26.82 -10.46 -8.73
N LYS A 420 27.47 -11.15 -7.78
CA LYS A 420 28.60 -12.07 -8.02
C LYS A 420 28.16 -13.54 -8.12
N THR A 421 27.00 -13.90 -7.56
CA THR A 421 26.52 -15.29 -7.52
C THR A 421 25.08 -15.38 -8.04
N LYS A 422 24.64 -16.60 -8.37
CA LYS A 422 23.25 -16.88 -8.80
C LYS A 422 22.59 -17.92 -7.91
N GLU A 423 22.87 -17.85 -6.62
CA GLU A 423 22.26 -18.74 -5.62
C GLU A 423 20.73 -18.53 -5.61
N PRO A 424 19.92 -19.60 -5.65
CA PRO A 424 18.47 -19.49 -5.50
C PRO A 424 18.08 -18.89 -4.15
N LYS A 425 17.06 -18.00 -4.14
CA LYS A 425 16.60 -17.31 -2.90
C LYS A 425 16.23 -18.26 -1.76
N LEU A 426 15.66 -19.43 -2.04
CA LEU A 426 15.29 -20.41 -1.00
C LEU A 426 16.53 -21.02 -0.31
N GLU A 427 17.58 -21.30 -1.08
CA GLU A 427 18.85 -21.82 -0.54
C GLU A 427 19.56 -20.75 0.29
N ALA A 428 19.62 -19.53 -0.25
CA ALA A 428 20.15 -18.36 0.46
C ALA A 428 19.39 -18.11 1.77
N ALA A 429 18.05 -18.19 1.76
CA ALA A 429 17.23 -17.99 2.96
C ALA A 429 17.59 -18.97 4.09
N ALA A 430 17.60 -20.27 3.79
CA ALA A 430 17.92 -21.32 4.77
C ALA A 430 19.37 -21.23 5.28
N ARG A 431 20.32 -20.83 4.42
CA ARG A 431 21.73 -20.67 4.77
C ARG A 431 21.98 -19.41 5.60
N ILE A 432 21.39 -18.29 5.21
CA ILE A 432 21.61 -16.98 5.84
C ILE A 432 20.84 -16.90 7.17
N VAL A 433 19.62 -17.40 7.24
CA VAL A 433 18.74 -17.23 8.39
C VAL A 433 18.25 -18.58 8.88
N PRO A 434 18.93 -19.23 9.86
CA PRO A 434 18.56 -20.58 10.30
C PRO A 434 17.10 -20.71 10.76
N GLU A 435 16.57 -19.69 11.46
CA GLU A 435 15.17 -19.68 11.93
C GLU A 435 14.14 -19.58 10.79
N TRP A 436 14.56 -19.28 9.56
CA TRP A 436 13.69 -19.29 8.38
C TRP A 436 13.06 -20.67 8.16
N VAL A 437 13.84 -21.73 8.37
CA VAL A 437 13.39 -23.12 8.18
C VAL A 437 12.30 -23.48 9.20
N GLU A 438 12.40 -22.95 10.42
CA GLU A 438 11.41 -23.17 11.47
C GLU A 438 10.07 -22.51 11.12
N TYR A 439 10.09 -21.23 10.72
CA TYR A 439 8.90 -20.51 10.28
C TYR A 439 8.25 -21.16 9.06
N ASP A 440 9.04 -21.53 8.06
CA ASP A 440 8.55 -22.19 6.86
C ASP A 440 7.90 -23.55 7.18
N THR A 441 8.49 -24.32 8.08
CA THR A 441 7.94 -25.61 8.53
C THR A 441 6.62 -25.44 9.28
N GLU A 442 6.52 -24.42 10.14
CA GLU A 442 5.29 -24.10 10.86
C GLU A 442 4.15 -23.72 9.90
N ILE A 443 4.42 -22.82 8.97
CA ILE A 443 3.45 -22.38 7.97
C ILE A 443 3.00 -23.57 7.11
N ARG A 444 3.93 -24.42 6.65
CA ARG A 444 3.59 -25.63 5.86
C ARG A 444 2.64 -26.55 6.62
N LYS A 445 2.91 -26.84 7.89
CA LYS A 445 2.01 -27.66 8.72
C LYS A 445 0.60 -27.08 8.81
N LEU A 446 0.49 -25.76 8.94
CA LEU A 446 -0.82 -25.09 8.94
C LEU A 446 -1.53 -25.26 7.59
N LEU A 447 -0.83 -25.07 6.47
CA LEU A 447 -1.40 -25.23 5.12
C LEU A 447 -1.86 -26.67 4.87
N ASP A 448 -1.03 -27.65 5.23
CA ASP A 448 -1.36 -29.08 5.09
C ASP A 448 -2.61 -29.43 5.91
N HIS A 449 -2.74 -28.88 7.12
CA HIS A 449 -3.93 -29.06 7.96
C HIS A 449 -5.18 -28.47 7.31
N LEU A 450 -5.09 -27.26 6.73
CA LEU A 450 -6.21 -26.61 6.04
C LEU A 450 -6.64 -27.38 4.79
N GLU A 451 -5.68 -27.86 3.99
CA GLU A 451 -5.98 -28.69 2.81
C GLU A 451 -6.67 -30.00 3.19
N ASN A 452 -6.19 -30.68 4.24
CA ASN A 452 -6.79 -31.93 4.71
C ASN A 452 -8.22 -31.69 5.23
N LYS A 453 -8.44 -30.61 5.95
CA LYS A 453 -9.78 -30.23 6.42
C LYS A 453 -10.74 -29.93 5.26
N LYS A 454 -10.27 -29.25 4.21
CA LYS A 454 -11.07 -28.97 3.01
C LYS A 454 -11.46 -30.27 2.29
N LYS A 455 -10.55 -31.24 2.18
CA LYS A 455 -10.83 -32.56 1.59
C LYS A 455 -11.83 -33.37 2.40
N SER A 456 -11.78 -33.33 3.73
CA SER A 456 -12.77 -34.03 4.58
C SER A 456 -14.17 -33.45 4.44
N THR A 457 -14.32 -32.12 4.41
CA THR A 457 -15.64 -31.49 4.29
C THR A 457 -16.31 -31.83 2.96
N ILE A 458 -15.55 -31.89 1.86
CA ILE A 458 -16.08 -32.28 0.54
C ILE A 458 -16.52 -33.75 0.53
N HIS A 459 -15.84 -34.62 1.28
CA HIS A 459 -16.22 -36.03 1.40
C HIS A 459 -17.47 -36.27 2.26
N ASP A 460 -17.81 -35.37 3.18
CA ASP A 460 -19.00 -35.46 4.02
C ASP A 460 -20.26 -34.84 3.35
N GLU A 461 -20.09 -34.02 2.31
CA GLU A 461 -21.18 -33.38 1.53
C GLU A 461 -21.55 -34.16 0.24
N LEU A 462 -20.78 -35.18 -0.12
CA LEU A 462 -21.04 -36.12 -1.22
C LEU A 462 -21.62 -37.43 -0.69
#